data_AF-A0A829GJT4-F1
#
_entry.id   AF-A0A829GJT4-F1
#
_cell.length_a   1.000
_cell.length_b   1.000
_cell.length_c   1.000
_cell.angle_alpha   90.00
_cell.angle_beta   90.00
_cell.angle_gamma   90.00
#
_symmetry.space_group_name_H-M   'P 1'
#
loop_
_entity.id
_entity.type
_entity.pdbx_description
1 polymer ?
#
loop_
_entity_poly.entity_id
_entity_poly.type
_entity_poly.pdbx_seq_one_letter_code
_entity_poly.pdbx_strand_id
1 'polypeptide(L)'
;KSSVPSDNPADYAGKWALIQGPKGDDGVGVPGPKGADGKTSYFHTAWANDVSGRSGFTVSGGDGKKYIGTYSDFTQADSTNPTDYNWALFKGDTGEPGPKGDPGSKDVPYTYIQLGTPASPKKGDLWWHGKTLNDATALQYYNGSTWIDQSIQQAVLSIKKLQSIEIDTSLINSPTINSPFSHVQISGAKSSGNLSLSNAALQILGNIEDNSGNPNGQYYNTILNPNGMTNYITTPDQKGNLSSAGLQNGALQLLTLISDPSAATKKYIQSEYKSTDNVTFFYVNSPAITTANMSYAYIYYMRRGNIVTVQFVLGISQQKPWVVLADVRPGYKPYAESGVGCYISNTNYVGQACQIYISKGQWVTMPTGPTGECRGSVSYLTQDDYPTGDSYFS
;
A
#
# COMPACT_ATOMS: atom_id res chain seq x y z
N LYS A 1 -5.80 -83.31 -17.51
CA LYS A 1 -6.06 -82.03 -16.84
C LYS A 1 -4.73 -81.30 -16.72
N SER A 2 -4.67 -80.05 -17.17
CA SER A 2 -3.48 -79.19 -17.11
C SER A 2 -2.86 -79.27 -15.71
N SER A 3 -1.60 -79.68 -15.63
CA SER A 3 -0.83 -79.88 -14.39
C SER A 3 -0.20 -78.58 -13.90
N VAL A 4 -0.73 -77.42 -14.32
CA VAL A 4 -0.24 -76.11 -13.88
C VAL A 4 -1.15 -75.65 -12.74
N PRO A 5 -0.65 -75.61 -11.49
CA PRO A 5 -1.39 -75.03 -10.37
C PRO A 5 -1.74 -73.56 -10.66
N SER A 6 -2.86 -73.07 -10.10
CA SER A 6 -3.16 -71.63 -10.14
C SER A 6 -2.23 -70.87 -9.20
N ASP A 7 -1.75 -69.71 -9.65
CA ASP A 7 -0.91 -68.80 -8.88
C ASP A 7 -1.74 -67.77 -8.10
N ASN A 8 -3.08 -67.78 -8.24
CA ASN A 8 -3.98 -66.87 -7.52
C ASN A 8 -4.41 -67.47 -6.18
N PRO A 9 -4.04 -66.88 -5.03
CA PRO A 9 -4.38 -67.41 -3.70
C PRO A 9 -5.89 -67.52 -3.45
N ALA A 10 -6.70 -66.68 -4.10
CA ALA A 10 -8.15 -66.69 -3.96
C ALA A 10 -8.80 -67.97 -4.52
N ASP A 11 -8.16 -68.65 -5.48
CA ASP A 11 -8.71 -69.86 -6.09
C ASP A 11 -8.74 -71.06 -5.12
N TYR A 12 -7.96 -70.96 -4.05
CA TYR A 12 -7.90 -71.94 -2.96
C TYR A 12 -8.67 -71.48 -1.71
N ALA A 13 -9.16 -70.23 -1.66
CA ALA A 13 -9.91 -69.72 -0.51
C ALA A 13 -11.20 -70.54 -0.29
N GLY A 14 -11.41 -71.00 0.96
CA GLY A 14 -12.55 -71.86 1.31
C GLY A 14 -12.50 -73.30 0.79
N LYS A 15 -11.46 -73.69 0.03
CA LYS A 15 -11.22 -75.08 -0.40
C LYS A 15 -10.25 -75.84 0.49
N TRP A 16 -9.64 -75.15 1.45
CA TRP A 16 -8.84 -75.75 2.51
C TRP A 16 -9.75 -76.51 3.48
N ALA A 17 -9.61 -77.82 3.51
CA ALA A 17 -10.14 -78.63 4.60
C ALA A 17 -9.04 -78.83 5.64
N LEU A 18 -9.39 -78.78 6.93
CA LEU A 18 -8.50 -79.23 7.99
C LEU A 18 -8.30 -80.75 7.78
N ILE A 19 -7.12 -81.19 7.30
CA ILE A 19 -6.79 -82.63 7.11
C ILE A 19 -6.33 -83.25 8.46
N GLN A 20 -6.71 -82.64 9.58
CA GLN A 20 -6.72 -83.28 10.88
C GLN A 20 -8.17 -83.27 11.36
N GLY A 21 -8.83 -84.43 11.33
CA GLY A 21 -10.06 -84.60 12.10
C GLY A 21 -9.78 -84.37 13.59
N PRO A 22 -10.80 -84.05 14.41
CA PRO A 22 -10.63 -83.97 15.86
C PRO A 22 -9.98 -85.26 16.36
N LYS A 23 -8.86 -85.15 17.07
CA LYS A 23 -8.22 -86.28 17.75
C LYS A 23 -9.16 -86.76 18.87
N GLY A 24 -9.35 -88.07 18.99
CA GLY A 24 -10.00 -88.66 20.16
C GLY A 24 -9.17 -88.45 21.43
N ASP A 25 -9.72 -88.83 22.60
CA ASP A 25 -9.08 -88.65 23.92
C ASP A 25 -7.72 -89.39 24.06
N ASP A 26 -7.36 -90.27 23.12
CA ASP A 26 -6.09 -90.98 23.01
C ASP A 26 -5.07 -90.32 22.05
N GLY A 27 -5.43 -89.19 21.44
CA GLY A 27 -4.57 -88.47 20.50
C GLY A 27 -4.53 -89.03 19.07
N VAL A 28 -5.40 -90.02 18.74
CA VAL A 28 -5.47 -90.66 17.41
C VAL A 28 -6.78 -90.26 16.68
N GLY A 29 -6.77 -90.30 15.35
CA GLY A 29 -7.90 -89.89 14.51
C GLY A 29 -9.14 -90.80 14.68
N VAL A 30 -10.34 -90.23 14.51
CA VAL A 30 -11.61 -90.96 14.62
C VAL A 30 -11.70 -92.06 13.53
N PRO A 31 -11.99 -93.33 13.89
CA PRO A 31 -12.11 -94.41 12.92
C PRO A 31 -13.24 -94.15 11.91
N GLY A 32 -13.02 -94.47 10.63
CA GLY A 32 -14.07 -94.38 9.61
C GLY A 32 -15.22 -95.38 9.82
N PRO A 33 -16.36 -95.23 9.13
CA PRO A 33 -17.43 -96.23 9.15
C PRO A 33 -16.91 -97.60 8.68
N LYS A 34 -17.33 -98.66 9.38
CA LYS A 34 -16.93 -100.04 9.11
C LYS A 34 -17.39 -100.46 7.70
N GLY A 35 -16.48 -101.02 6.90
CA GLY A 35 -16.79 -101.55 5.58
C GLY A 35 -17.70 -102.79 5.66
N ALA A 36 -18.30 -103.19 4.53
CA ALA A 36 -19.18 -104.35 4.43
C ALA A 36 -18.49 -105.68 4.81
N ASP A 37 -17.15 -105.72 4.81
CA ASP A 37 -16.28 -106.82 5.20
C ASP A 37 -15.93 -106.85 6.70
N GLY A 38 -16.40 -105.86 7.45
CA GLY A 38 -16.19 -105.75 8.87
C GLY A 38 -14.86 -105.09 9.31
N LYS A 39 -14.10 -104.50 8.40
CA LYS A 39 -12.85 -103.79 8.72
C LYS A 39 -13.03 -102.27 8.70
N THR A 40 -12.19 -101.57 9.45
CA THR A 40 -12.17 -100.09 9.50
C THR A 40 -10.87 -99.59 8.89
N SER A 41 -10.95 -98.73 7.87
CA SER A 41 -9.77 -98.13 7.26
C SER A 41 -9.35 -96.85 7.99
N TYR A 42 -8.04 -96.64 8.11
CA TYR A 42 -7.40 -95.45 8.67
C TYR A 42 -6.66 -94.70 7.57
N PHE A 43 -6.76 -93.36 7.61
CA PHE A 43 -6.03 -92.46 6.72
C PHE A 43 -4.88 -91.82 7.50
N HIS A 44 -3.68 -91.92 6.96
CA HIS A 44 -2.44 -91.49 7.57
C HIS A 44 -1.80 -90.36 6.76
N THR A 45 -1.24 -89.38 7.48
CA THR A 45 -0.47 -88.27 6.89
C THR A 45 0.93 -88.25 7.45
N ALA A 46 1.93 -88.04 6.58
CA ALA A 46 3.31 -87.81 6.96
C ALA A 46 3.88 -86.59 6.23
N TRP A 47 5.02 -86.08 6.70
CA TRP A 47 5.72 -84.94 6.11
C TRP A 47 7.22 -85.23 5.95
N ALA A 48 7.82 -84.67 4.89
CA ALA A 48 9.22 -84.88 4.56
C ALA A 48 9.84 -83.67 3.85
N ASN A 49 11.17 -83.66 3.81
CA ASN A 49 11.94 -82.62 3.12
C ASN A 49 12.11 -82.91 1.62
N ASP A 50 11.88 -84.15 1.19
CA ASP A 50 12.04 -84.60 -0.19
C ASP A 50 10.89 -85.50 -0.67
N VAL A 51 10.85 -85.75 -1.98
CA VAL A 51 9.80 -86.53 -2.66
C VAL A 51 9.84 -88.03 -2.36
N SER A 52 10.97 -88.56 -1.85
CA SER A 52 11.09 -89.97 -1.47
C SER A 52 10.53 -90.25 -0.07
N GLY A 53 10.23 -89.20 0.69
CA GLY A 53 9.77 -89.29 2.07
C GLY A 53 10.87 -89.59 3.09
N ARG A 54 12.10 -89.89 2.66
CA ARG A 54 13.17 -90.41 3.55
C ARG A 54 13.87 -89.31 4.33
N SER A 55 14.12 -88.15 3.72
CA SER A 55 14.74 -87.04 4.45
C SER A 55 13.72 -86.34 5.34
N GLY A 56 13.99 -86.33 6.64
CA GLY A 56 13.18 -85.62 7.62
C GLY A 56 11.75 -86.18 7.76
N PHE A 57 11.56 -87.49 7.52
CA PHE A 57 10.28 -88.15 7.70
C PHE A 57 9.71 -87.88 9.09
N THR A 58 8.44 -87.49 9.14
CA THR A 58 7.69 -87.41 10.38
C THR A 58 6.21 -87.66 10.14
N VAL A 59 5.58 -88.39 11.05
CA VAL A 59 4.12 -88.60 11.09
C VAL A 59 3.42 -87.57 11.99
N SER A 60 4.19 -86.71 12.68
CA SER A 60 3.65 -85.63 13.51
C SER A 60 4.44 -84.32 13.31
N GLY A 61 3.73 -83.21 13.10
CA GLY A 61 4.33 -81.87 12.96
C GLY A 61 5.03 -81.63 11.62
N GLY A 62 4.27 -81.17 10.63
CA GLY A 62 4.73 -80.87 9.26
C GLY A 62 5.43 -79.53 9.06
N ASP A 63 5.62 -78.75 10.12
CA ASP A 63 6.20 -77.40 10.03
C ASP A 63 7.61 -77.44 9.43
N GLY A 64 7.85 -76.58 8.44
CA GLY A 64 9.13 -76.50 7.73
C GLY A 64 9.39 -77.60 6.71
N LYS A 65 8.52 -78.61 6.59
CA LYS A 65 8.62 -79.66 5.55
C LYS A 65 8.15 -79.15 4.18
N LYS A 66 8.65 -79.77 3.11
CA LYS A 66 8.33 -79.38 1.73
C LYS A 66 7.28 -80.29 1.10
N TYR A 67 7.23 -81.55 1.52
CA TYR A 67 6.37 -82.59 0.97
C TYR A 67 5.41 -83.15 2.03
N ILE A 68 4.19 -83.49 1.61
CA ILE A 68 3.17 -84.19 2.40
C ILE A 68 2.93 -85.56 1.75
N GLY A 69 2.92 -86.60 2.57
CA GLY A 69 2.70 -87.98 2.21
C GLY A 69 1.34 -88.46 2.71
N THR A 70 0.60 -89.21 1.91
CA THR A 70 -0.67 -89.82 2.32
C THR A 70 -0.67 -91.32 2.09
N TYR A 71 -1.15 -92.07 3.08
CA TYR A 71 -1.25 -93.53 3.08
C TYR A 71 -2.59 -93.95 3.72
N SER A 72 -3.13 -95.10 3.37
CA SER A 72 -4.33 -95.64 4.03
C SER A 72 -4.27 -97.14 4.11
N ASP A 73 -4.58 -97.68 5.29
CA ASP A 73 -4.66 -99.12 5.52
C ASP A 73 -5.73 -99.45 6.57
N PHE A 74 -5.62 -100.61 7.23
CA PHE A 74 -6.51 -101.07 8.30
C PHE A 74 -5.83 -101.07 9.67
N THR A 75 -4.62 -100.52 9.79
CA THR A 75 -3.83 -100.42 11.01
C THR A 75 -4.06 -99.04 11.62
N GLN A 76 -4.35 -98.98 12.91
CA GLN A 76 -4.64 -97.69 13.53
C GLN A 76 -3.38 -96.81 13.70
N ALA A 77 -2.22 -97.42 13.91
CA ALA A 77 -0.96 -96.69 14.08
C ALA A 77 -0.38 -96.26 12.72
N ASP A 78 0.15 -95.03 12.66
CA ASP A 78 0.84 -94.52 11.46
C ASP A 78 2.04 -95.40 11.10
N SER A 79 2.19 -95.73 9.81
CA SER A 79 3.39 -96.42 9.33
C SER A 79 4.62 -95.54 9.53
N THR A 80 5.69 -96.12 10.07
CA THR A 80 7.00 -95.49 10.18
C THR A 80 7.86 -95.67 8.92
N ASN A 81 7.34 -96.39 7.92
CA ASN A 81 8.02 -96.60 6.66
C ASN A 81 7.60 -95.53 5.62
N PRO A 82 8.52 -94.64 5.20
CA PRO A 82 8.20 -93.56 4.27
C PRO A 82 7.75 -94.03 2.88
N THR A 83 8.07 -95.27 2.49
CA THR A 83 7.68 -95.81 1.18
C THR A 83 6.21 -96.19 1.09
N ASP A 84 5.51 -96.29 2.22
CA ASP A 84 4.08 -96.59 2.24
C ASP A 84 3.24 -95.37 1.84
N TYR A 85 3.82 -94.16 1.97
CA TYR A 85 3.16 -92.90 1.67
C TYR A 85 3.39 -92.46 0.23
N ASN A 86 2.34 -91.91 -0.38
CA ASN A 86 2.43 -91.21 -1.66
C ASN A 86 2.69 -89.72 -1.42
N TRP A 87 3.80 -89.20 -1.93
CA TRP A 87 4.32 -87.87 -1.62
C TRP A 87 3.98 -86.81 -2.67
N ALA A 88 3.58 -85.62 -2.22
CA ALA A 88 3.36 -84.44 -3.04
C ALA A 88 4.02 -83.19 -2.44
N LEU A 89 4.56 -82.32 -3.29
CA LEU A 89 5.12 -81.03 -2.85
C LEU A 89 3.98 -80.08 -2.47
N PHE A 90 4.00 -79.52 -1.25
CA PHE A 90 2.95 -78.60 -0.78
C PHE A 90 3.45 -77.20 -0.45
N LYS A 91 4.77 -76.98 -0.43
CA LYS A 91 5.40 -75.67 -0.24
C LYS A 91 6.16 -75.27 -1.51
N GLY A 92 5.63 -74.31 -2.26
CA GLY A 92 6.33 -73.70 -3.41
C GLY A 92 7.50 -72.82 -2.98
N ASP A 93 8.43 -72.55 -3.90
CA ASP A 93 9.57 -71.66 -3.67
C ASP A 93 9.10 -70.21 -3.39
N THR A 94 9.84 -69.46 -2.59
CA THR A 94 9.52 -68.06 -2.25
C THR A 94 9.51 -67.22 -3.54
N GLY A 95 8.41 -66.54 -3.84
CA GLY A 95 8.31 -65.70 -5.05
C GLY A 95 9.39 -64.60 -5.09
N GLU A 96 9.97 -64.39 -6.27
CA GLU A 96 10.99 -63.35 -6.52
C GLU A 96 10.42 -61.94 -6.20
N PRO A 97 11.20 -61.04 -5.58
CA PRO A 97 10.83 -59.63 -5.48
C PRO A 97 10.61 -59.01 -6.86
N GLY A 98 9.56 -58.20 -7.03
CA GLY A 98 9.27 -57.53 -8.30
C GLY A 98 10.41 -56.59 -8.77
N PRO A 99 10.49 -56.29 -10.09
CA PRO A 99 11.57 -55.47 -10.65
C PRO A 99 11.59 -54.06 -10.03
N LYS A 100 12.79 -53.58 -9.71
CA LYS A 100 13.02 -52.21 -9.23
C LYS A 100 12.67 -51.21 -10.33
N GLY A 101 11.88 -50.17 -10.00
CA GLY A 101 11.52 -49.13 -10.95
C GLY A 101 12.72 -48.35 -11.49
N ASP A 102 12.60 -47.83 -12.72
CA ASP A 102 13.65 -47.05 -13.36
C ASP A 102 13.98 -45.78 -12.55
N PRO A 103 15.27 -45.48 -12.28
CA PRO A 103 15.67 -44.23 -11.66
C PRO A 103 15.25 -43.03 -12.52
N GLY A 104 14.75 -41.96 -11.91
CA GLY A 104 14.42 -40.72 -12.61
C GLY A 104 15.60 -40.15 -13.40
N SER A 105 15.31 -39.40 -14.47
CA SER A 105 16.31 -38.83 -15.39
C SER A 105 17.45 -38.13 -14.64
N LYS A 106 18.69 -38.47 -14.99
CA LYS A 106 19.90 -37.91 -14.39
C LYS A 106 20.21 -36.48 -14.85
N ASP A 107 19.49 -35.95 -15.83
CA ASP A 107 19.82 -34.65 -16.47
C ASP A 107 18.90 -33.50 -16.04
N VAL A 108 18.10 -33.72 -14.99
CA VAL A 108 17.23 -32.67 -14.44
C VAL A 108 18.05 -31.75 -13.53
N PRO A 109 18.07 -30.43 -13.77
CA PRO A 109 18.73 -29.49 -12.87
C PRO A 109 18.16 -29.51 -11.45
N TYR A 110 19.03 -29.28 -10.47
CA TYR A 110 18.69 -29.23 -9.05
C TYR A 110 18.84 -27.83 -8.48
N THR A 111 18.09 -27.57 -7.41
CA THR A 111 18.30 -26.42 -6.53
C THR A 111 19.00 -26.90 -5.26
N TYR A 112 20.20 -26.39 -5.02
CA TYR A 112 20.98 -26.65 -3.81
C TYR A 112 20.72 -25.56 -2.77
N ILE A 113 20.53 -25.97 -1.51
CA ILE A 113 20.47 -25.10 -0.33
C ILE A 113 21.44 -25.67 0.70
N GLN A 114 22.67 -25.14 0.69
CA GLN A 114 23.77 -25.64 1.53
C GLN A 114 24.91 -24.62 1.58
N LEU A 115 25.79 -24.73 2.56
CA LEU A 115 26.93 -23.80 2.76
C LEU A 115 28.13 -24.12 1.86
N GLY A 116 28.40 -25.40 1.65
CA GLY A 116 29.51 -25.84 0.81
C GLY A 116 29.15 -25.83 -0.67
N THR A 117 30.14 -25.58 -1.53
CA THR A 117 29.97 -25.68 -2.98
C THR A 117 29.47 -27.07 -3.38
N PRO A 118 28.39 -27.20 -4.18
CA PRO A 118 27.91 -28.49 -4.64
C PRO A 118 28.98 -29.26 -5.42
N ALA A 119 29.13 -30.54 -5.09
CA ALA A 119 30.06 -31.44 -5.76
C ALA A 119 29.41 -32.01 -7.03
N SER A 120 30.16 -32.03 -8.14
CA SER A 120 29.70 -32.51 -9.46
C SER A 120 28.40 -31.84 -9.96
N PRO A 121 28.33 -30.50 -10.03
CA PRO A 121 27.13 -29.81 -10.49
C PRO A 121 26.88 -30.01 -11.98
N LYS A 122 25.63 -29.83 -12.39
CA LYS A 122 25.15 -29.96 -13.76
C LYS A 122 24.75 -28.60 -14.30
N LYS A 123 24.92 -28.40 -15.60
CA LYS A 123 24.48 -27.18 -16.27
C LYS A 123 22.99 -26.99 -16.02
N GLY A 124 22.60 -25.84 -15.47
CA GLY A 124 21.22 -25.62 -15.05
C GLY A 124 21.04 -25.50 -13.55
N ASP A 125 21.94 -26.08 -12.77
CA ASP A 125 21.78 -26.12 -11.31
C ASP A 125 21.82 -24.72 -10.72
N LEU A 126 20.96 -24.51 -9.72
CA LEU A 126 20.92 -23.29 -8.92
C LEU A 126 21.44 -23.59 -7.52
N TRP A 127 22.16 -22.64 -6.93
CA TRP A 127 22.68 -22.76 -5.59
C TRP A 127 22.38 -21.51 -4.78
N TRP A 128 21.57 -21.68 -3.74
CA TRP A 128 21.29 -20.68 -2.73
C TRP A 128 22.17 -20.95 -1.51
N HIS A 129 22.96 -19.95 -1.11
CA HIS A 129 23.85 -20.06 0.05
C HIS A 129 24.07 -18.73 0.76
N GLY A 130 24.63 -18.82 1.95
CA GLY A 130 25.04 -17.70 2.78
C GLY A 130 26.11 -18.10 3.78
N LYS A 131 26.29 -17.30 4.83
CA LYS A 131 27.24 -17.61 5.90
C LYS A 131 26.71 -18.73 6.83
N THR A 132 25.40 -18.89 6.90
CA THR A 132 24.64 -19.86 7.70
C THR A 132 23.45 -20.39 6.88
N LEU A 133 22.79 -21.45 7.36
CA LEU A 133 21.59 -21.97 6.68
C LEU A 133 20.36 -21.07 6.86
N ASN A 134 20.46 -20.03 7.69
CA ASN A 134 19.38 -19.09 7.98
C ASN A 134 19.48 -17.81 7.13
N ASP A 135 20.57 -17.61 6.37
CA ASP A 135 20.76 -16.49 5.45
C ASP A 135 21.02 -16.99 4.04
N ALA A 136 20.37 -16.35 3.06
CA ALA A 136 20.66 -16.53 1.65
C ALA A 136 21.26 -15.22 1.13
N THR A 137 22.58 -15.15 1.04
CA THR A 137 23.31 -13.95 0.58
C THR A 137 23.72 -14.03 -0.88
N ALA A 138 23.65 -15.22 -1.49
CA ALA A 138 23.98 -15.44 -2.90
C ALA A 138 23.02 -16.45 -3.54
N LEU A 139 22.70 -16.18 -4.81
CA LEU A 139 22.09 -17.12 -5.74
C LEU A 139 23.06 -17.29 -6.91
N GLN A 140 23.47 -18.52 -7.19
CA GLN A 140 24.37 -18.82 -8.30
C GLN A 140 23.76 -19.83 -9.26
N TYR A 141 24.11 -19.70 -10.54
CA TYR A 141 23.76 -20.62 -11.61
C TYR A 141 25.02 -21.32 -12.13
N TYR A 142 24.96 -22.65 -12.27
CA TYR A 142 26.07 -23.40 -12.88
C TYR A 142 25.90 -23.47 -14.41
N ASN A 143 26.85 -22.88 -15.14
CA ASN A 143 26.80 -22.82 -16.61
C ASN A 143 27.32 -24.10 -17.32
N GLY A 144 27.79 -25.09 -16.56
CA GLY A 144 28.49 -26.27 -17.06
C GLY A 144 30.01 -26.25 -16.84
N SER A 145 30.55 -25.17 -16.29
CA SER A 145 31.98 -25.05 -15.95
C SER A 145 32.17 -24.32 -14.61
N THR A 146 31.52 -23.18 -14.40
CA THR A 146 31.65 -22.35 -13.21
C THR A 146 30.30 -21.89 -12.66
N TRP A 147 30.28 -21.54 -11.38
CA TRP A 147 29.16 -20.87 -10.73
C TRP A 147 29.19 -19.38 -11.05
N ILE A 148 28.06 -18.82 -11.47
CA ILE A 148 27.90 -17.40 -11.82
C ILE A 148 26.84 -16.80 -10.91
N ASP A 149 27.14 -15.67 -10.27
CA ASP A 149 26.17 -14.91 -9.48
C ASP A 149 24.97 -14.50 -10.33
N GLN A 150 23.79 -14.64 -9.76
CA GLN A 150 22.52 -14.28 -10.38
C GLN A 150 21.73 -13.33 -9.49
N SER A 151 20.92 -12.51 -10.12
CA SER A 151 19.81 -11.81 -9.47
C SER A 151 18.53 -12.63 -9.58
N ILE A 152 17.56 -12.35 -8.72
CA ILE A 152 16.21 -12.92 -8.83
C ILE A 152 15.49 -12.22 -9.99
N GLN A 153 15.48 -12.87 -11.14
CA GLN A 153 14.74 -12.41 -12.32
C GLN A 153 13.34 -13.02 -12.32
N GLN A 154 12.32 -12.21 -12.06
CA GLN A 154 10.92 -12.66 -12.02
C GLN A 154 10.00 -11.60 -12.61
N ALA A 155 8.91 -12.04 -13.24
CA ALA A 155 7.87 -11.12 -13.71
C ALA A 155 7.06 -10.55 -12.53
N VAL A 156 6.82 -11.36 -11.48
CA VAL A 156 6.03 -10.98 -10.30
C VAL A 156 6.66 -11.60 -9.05
N LEU A 157 6.89 -10.79 -8.02
CA LEU A 157 7.29 -11.23 -6.69
C LEU A 157 6.09 -11.23 -5.73
N SER A 158 5.64 -12.41 -5.33
CA SER A 158 4.55 -12.58 -4.38
C SER A 158 5.08 -13.01 -3.01
N ILE A 159 5.07 -12.10 -2.03
CA ILE A 159 5.52 -12.36 -0.65
C ILE A 159 4.43 -11.95 0.33
N LYS A 160 4.20 -12.74 1.38
CA LYS A 160 3.23 -12.44 2.42
C LYS A 160 3.51 -11.14 3.19
N LYS A 161 4.78 -10.89 3.52
CA LYS A 161 5.25 -9.68 4.22
C LYS A 161 6.73 -9.45 3.95
N LEU A 162 7.07 -8.22 3.58
CA LEU A 162 8.43 -7.70 3.62
C LEU A 162 8.55 -6.82 4.88
N GLN A 163 9.60 -7.02 5.69
CA GLN A 163 9.73 -6.35 7.00
C GLN A 163 10.71 -5.19 6.99
N SER A 164 11.85 -5.37 6.31
CA SER A 164 12.91 -4.37 6.19
C SER A 164 13.42 -4.45 4.76
N ILE A 165 13.17 -3.40 3.98
CA ILE A 165 13.60 -3.32 2.59
C ILE A 165 14.39 -2.03 2.43
N GLU A 166 15.55 -2.12 1.81
CA GLU A 166 16.21 -0.98 1.19
C GLU A 166 15.94 -1.05 -0.31
N ILE A 167 15.42 0.03 -0.90
CA ILE A 167 15.05 0.09 -2.31
C ILE A 167 15.85 1.21 -2.95
N ASP A 168 16.75 0.85 -3.85
CA ASP A 168 17.43 1.77 -4.77
C ASP A 168 16.72 1.68 -6.13
N THR A 169 15.77 2.58 -6.37
CA THR A 169 14.97 2.63 -7.61
C THR A 169 14.71 4.06 -8.03
N SER A 170 14.60 4.28 -9.35
CA SER A 170 14.19 5.56 -9.93
C SER A 170 12.67 5.74 -9.99
N LEU A 171 11.89 4.65 -9.92
CA LEU A 171 10.44 4.68 -10.04
C LEU A 171 9.76 3.70 -9.07
N ILE A 172 8.74 4.19 -8.39
CA ILE A 172 7.77 3.39 -7.63
C ILE A 172 6.40 3.70 -8.23
N ASN A 173 5.78 2.71 -8.86
CA ASN A 173 4.42 2.83 -9.38
C ASN A 173 3.43 2.27 -8.33
N SER A 174 2.94 3.15 -7.45
CA SER A 174 1.96 2.79 -6.43
C SER A 174 0.78 3.75 -6.45
N PRO A 175 -0.48 3.26 -6.38
CA PRO A 175 -1.65 4.14 -6.24
C PRO A 175 -1.65 4.88 -4.89
N THR A 176 -1.05 4.28 -3.87
CA THR A 176 -0.99 4.83 -2.50
C THR A 176 0.32 4.46 -1.81
N ILE A 177 0.98 5.42 -1.18
CA ILE A 177 2.07 5.18 -0.22
C ILE A 177 1.62 5.70 1.14
N ASN A 178 1.77 4.90 2.19
CA ASN A 178 1.44 5.27 3.57
C ASN A 178 2.68 5.15 4.45
N SER A 179 2.96 6.19 5.22
CA SER A 179 4.05 6.29 6.18
C SER A 179 3.48 6.74 7.53
N PRO A 180 3.00 5.79 8.36
CA PRO A 180 2.54 6.10 9.70
C PRO A 180 3.74 6.57 10.54
N PHE A 181 3.49 7.54 11.42
CA PHE A 181 4.49 8.08 12.33
C PHE A 181 3.91 8.25 13.72
N SER A 182 4.79 8.21 14.73
CA SER A 182 4.42 8.29 16.13
C SER A 182 5.40 9.18 16.89
N HIS A 183 4.87 10.09 17.71
CA HIS A 183 5.61 11.00 18.59
C HIS A 183 6.72 11.81 17.91
N VAL A 184 6.53 12.17 16.63
CA VAL A 184 7.45 13.02 15.87
C VAL A 184 7.43 14.42 16.49
N GLN A 185 8.61 14.99 16.72
CA GLN A 185 8.76 16.36 17.22
C GLN A 185 8.27 17.36 16.17
N ILE A 186 7.35 18.24 16.59
CA ILE A 186 6.89 19.41 15.82
C ILE A 186 7.09 20.66 16.70
N SER A 187 6.83 21.85 16.17
CA SER A 187 7.09 23.11 16.89
C SER A 187 6.32 23.16 18.23
N GLY A 188 7.06 22.97 19.34
CA GLY A 188 6.52 23.02 20.70
C GLY A 188 5.63 21.84 21.13
N ALA A 189 5.57 20.76 20.36
CA ALA A 189 4.66 19.63 20.61
C ALA A 189 5.17 18.32 19.99
N LYS A 190 4.47 17.22 20.28
CA LYS A 190 4.62 15.95 19.56
C LYS A 190 3.46 15.74 18.57
N SER A 191 3.66 14.84 17.62
CA SER A 191 2.60 14.42 16.71
C SER A 191 2.71 12.94 16.32
N SER A 192 1.56 12.27 16.32
CA SER A 192 1.37 10.97 15.71
C SER A 192 0.30 11.04 14.64
N GLY A 193 0.45 10.27 13.58
CA GLY A 193 -0.42 10.37 12.41
C GLY A 193 0.06 9.54 11.23
N ASN A 194 -0.34 9.97 10.04
CA ASN A 194 0.04 9.32 8.79
C ASN A 194 0.43 10.36 7.73
N LEU A 195 1.56 10.12 7.07
CA LEU A 195 1.90 10.74 5.80
C LEU A 195 1.43 9.82 4.68
N SER A 196 0.72 10.36 3.69
CA SER A 196 0.24 9.61 2.54
C SER A 196 0.52 10.32 1.22
N LEU A 197 0.83 9.53 0.19
CA LEU A 197 0.86 9.95 -1.20
C LEU A 197 -0.26 9.20 -1.92
N SER A 198 -1.32 9.91 -2.31
CA SER A 198 -2.46 9.34 -3.06
C SER A 198 -3.22 10.45 -3.78
N ASN A 199 -3.95 10.12 -4.85
CA ASN A 199 -4.82 11.07 -5.57
C ASN A 199 -4.11 12.37 -6.01
N ALA A 200 -2.86 12.25 -6.48
CA ALA A 200 -1.99 13.38 -6.83
C ALA A 200 -1.74 14.37 -5.66
N ALA A 201 -1.84 13.91 -4.42
CA ALA A 201 -1.61 14.72 -3.23
C ALA A 201 -0.60 14.06 -2.28
N LEU A 202 0.25 14.90 -1.67
CA LEU A 202 0.97 14.58 -0.43
C LEU A 202 0.12 15.12 0.73
N GLN A 203 -0.34 14.24 1.61
CA GLN A 203 -1.13 14.59 2.78
C GLN A 203 -0.46 14.12 4.07
N ILE A 204 -0.38 15.00 5.07
CA ILE A 204 -0.01 14.68 6.44
C ILE A 204 -1.20 14.99 7.33
N LEU A 205 -1.78 13.95 7.93
CA LEU A 205 -2.83 14.07 8.93
C LEU A 205 -2.25 13.60 10.27
N GLY A 206 -2.14 14.51 11.23
CA GLY A 206 -1.52 14.23 12.51
C GLY A 206 -2.26 14.87 13.68
N ASN A 207 -2.38 14.12 14.78
CA ASN A 207 -2.83 14.66 16.06
C ASN A 207 -1.72 15.52 16.67
N ILE A 208 -2.10 16.53 17.44
CA ILE A 208 -1.18 17.32 18.26
C ILE A 208 -1.18 16.74 19.67
N GLU A 209 0.01 16.52 20.20
CA GLU A 209 0.25 15.91 21.50
C GLU A 209 1.06 16.86 22.40
N ASP A 210 0.90 16.69 23.71
CA ASP A 210 1.83 17.26 24.68
C ASP A 210 3.24 16.63 24.56
N ASN A 211 4.21 17.16 25.30
CA ASN A 211 5.58 16.62 25.29
C ASN A 211 5.70 15.20 25.87
N SER A 212 4.67 14.72 26.56
CA SER A 212 4.57 13.35 27.07
C SER A 212 3.95 12.38 26.04
N GLY A 213 3.46 12.89 24.90
CA GLY A 213 2.84 12.11 23.84
C GLY A 213 1.33 11.91 24.02
N ASN A 214 0.68 12.66 24.91
CA ASN A 214 -0.77 12.59 25.09
C ASN A 214 -1.47 13.54 24.11
N PRO A 215 -2.50 13.09 23.37
CA PRO A 215 -3.25 13.96 22.46
C PRO A 215 -3.94 15.11 23.21
N ASN A 216 -3.88 16.32 22.64
CA ASN A 216 -4.51 17.51 23.21
C ASN A 216 -5.92 17.82 22.63
N GLY A 217 -6.45 16.90 21.81
CA GLY A 217 -7.75 17.03 21.13
C GLY A 217 -7.69 17.70 19.76
N GLN A 218 -6.56 18.32 19.39
CA GLN A 218 -6.38 18.96 18.09
C GLN A 218 -5.72 18.02 17.08
N TYR A 219 -5.97 18.26 15.81
CA TYR A 219 -5.20 17.69 14.71
C TYR A 219 -4.85 18.77 13.70
N TYR A 220 -3.84 18.48 12.88
CA TYR A 220 -3.55 19.26 11.68
C TYR A 220 -3.71 18.41 10.43
N ASN A 221 -4.00 19.07 9.33
CA ASN A 221 -4.06 18.45 8.02
C ASN A 221 -3.30 19.33 7.03
N THR A 222 -2.16 18.82 6.56
CA THR A 222 -1.31 19.47 5.55
C THR A 222 -1.49 18.73 4.24
N ILE A 223 -1.80 19.45 3.17
CA ILE A 223 -2.00 18.90 1.83
C ILE A 223 -1.21 19.74 0.82
N LEU A 224 -0.42 19.07 -0.02
CA LEU A 224 0.16 19.62 -1.24
C LEU A 224 -0.43 18.86 -2.43
N ASN A 225 -1.10 19.55 -3.34
CA ASN A 225 -1.80 18.98 -4.48
C ASN A 225 -1.80 19.97 -5.67
N PRO A 226 -2.40 19.64 -6.84
CA PRO A 226 -2.42 20.53 -8.00
C PRO A 226 -3.10 21.88 -7.77
N ASN A 227 -3.96 22.01 -6.76
CA ASN A 227 -4.59 23.29 -6.42
C ASN A 227 -3.66 24.18 -5.57
N GLY A 228 -2.56 23.63 -5.04
CA GLY A 228 -1.56 24.34 -4.26
C GLY A 228 -1.27 23.66 -2.92
N MET A 229 -1.03 24.47 -1.90
CA MET A 229 -0.72 24.01 -0.54
C MET A 229 -1.78 24.48 0.45
N THR A 230 -2.19 23.61 1.36
CA THR A 230 -3.03 23.96 2.51
C THR A 230 -2.52 23.33 3.78
N ASN A 231 -2.60 24.06 4.88
CA ASN A 231 -2.47 23.53 6.22
C ASN A 231 -3.56 24.15 7.09
N TYR A 232 -4.17 23.36 7.96
CA TYR A 232 -4.98 23.88 9.06
C TYR A 232 -4.73 23.09 10.35
N ILE A 233 -4.92 23.75 11.48
CA ILE A 233 -4.92 23.17 12.81
C ILE A 233 -6.33 23.36 13.38
N THR A 234 -6.95 22.31 13.91
CA THR A 234 -8.28 22.43 14.51
C THR A 234 -8.26 23.06 15.89
N THR A 235 -9.41 23.58 16.32
CA THR A 235 -9.67 23.81 17.74
C THR A 235 -9.70 22.47 18.51
N PRO A 236 -9.49 22.47 19.84
CA PRO A 236 -9.53 21.23 20.64
C PRO A 236 -10.88 20.50 20.59
N ASP A 237 -11.98 21.22 20.37
CA ASP A 237 -13.32 20.65 20.17
C ASP A 237 -13.56 20.13 18.74
N GLN A 238 -12.61 20.34 17.83
CA GLN A 238 -12.65 20.00 16.40
C GLN A 238 -13.81 20.63 15.62
N LYS A 239 -14.47 21.65 16.17
CA LYS A 239 -15.61 22.35 15.54
C LYS A 239 -15.20 23.57 14.71
N GLY A 240 -13.91 23.85 14.61
CA GLY A 240 -13.36 24.92 13.78
C GLY A 240 -11.85 24.79 13.66
N ASN A 241 -11.26 25.77 13.01
CA ASN A 241 -9.81 25.88 12.90
C ASN A 241 -9.28 26.89 13.92
N LEU A 242 -8.14 26.61 14.52
CA LEU A 242 -7.34 27.58 15.28
C LEU A 242 -6.61 28.51 14.29
N SER A 243 -6.04 27.91 13.24
CA SER A 243 -5.37 28.61 12.16
C SER A 243 -5.46 27.80 10.86
N SER A 244 -5.37 28.49 9.73
CA SER A 244 -5.09 27.87 8.44
C SER A 244 -4.24 28.77 7.56
N ALA A 245 -3.41 28.15 6.74
CA ALA A 245 -2.65 28.79 5.69
C ALA A 245 -2.86 28.06 4.37
N GLY A 246 -3.06 28.82 3.29
CA GLY A 246 -3.21 28.30 1.94
C GLY A 246 -2.36 29.10 0.96
N LEU A 247 -1.67 28.42 0.05
CA LEU A 247 -1.06 29.03 -1.13
C LEU A 247 -1.72 28.41 -2.35
N GLN A 248 -2.68 29.12 -2.95
CA GLN A 248 -3.49 28.63 -4.05
C GLN A 248 -3.86 29.77 -4.99
N ASN A 249 -4.00 29.49 -6.28
CA ASN A 249 -4.51 30.46 -7.27
C ASN A 249 -3.78 31.82 -7.27
N GLY A 250 -2.47 31.83 -7.01
CA GLY A 250 -1.66 33.05 -6.97
C GLY A 250 -1.87 33.93 -5.72
N ALA A 251 -2.51 33.40 -4.69
CA ALA A 251 -2.77 34.08 -3.43
C ALA A 251 -2.25 33.31 -2.21
N LEU A 252 -1.74 34.04 -1.22
CA LEU A 252 -1.54 33.56 0.14
C LEU A 252 -2.79 33.87 0.96
N GLN A 253 -3.47 32.84 1.44
CA GLN A 253 -4.66 32.93 2.27
C GLN A 253 -4.31 32.53 3.70
N LEU A 254 -4.60 33.41 4.66
CA LEU A 254 -4.37 33.19 6.09
C LEU A 254 -5.69 33.32 6.84
N LEU A 255 -5.93 32.43 7.77
CA LEU A 255 -7.05 32.47 8.70
C LEU A 255 -6.54 32.26 10.11
N THR A 256 -6.97 33.10 11.03
CA THR A 256 -6.61 32.98 12.46
C THR A 256 -7.86 33.15 13.30
N LEU A 257 -8.08 32.21 14.22
CA LEU A 257 -9.12 32.32 15.25
C LEU A 257 -8.75 33.42 16.25
N ILE A 258 -9.69 34.32 16.51
CA ILE A 258 -9.52 35.42 17.49
C ILE A 258 -10.46 35.33 18.69
N SER A 259 -11.51 34.52 18.61
CA SER A 259 -12.33 34.17 19.78
C SER A 259 -11.67 33.06 20.61
N ASP A 260 -12.12 32.88 21.84
CA ASP A 260 -11.77 31.71 22.65
C ASP A 260 -12.01 30.39 21.86
N PRO A 261 -11.06 29.44 21.85
CA PRO A 261 -11.21 28.14 21.18
C PRO A 261 -12.42 27.33 21.64
N SER A 262 -12.96 27.57 22.83
CA SER A 262 -14.16 26.94 23.37
C SER A 262 -15.47 27.69 23.07
N ALA A 263 -15.40 28.90 22.47
CA ALA A 263 -16.57 29.72 22.20
C ALA A 263 -17.57 29.00 21.28
N ALA A 264 -18.87 29.14 21.56
CA ALA A 264 -19.93 28.56 20.73
C ALA A 264 -19.96 29.15 19.31
N THR A 265 -19.63 30.43 19.16
CA THR A 265 -19.47 31.11 17.88
C THR A 265 -18.01 31.50 17.69
N LYS A 266 -17.34 30.88 16.72
CA LYS A 266 -15.95 31.17 16.38
C LYS A 266 -15.86 32.48 15.60
N LYS A 267 -14.89 33.33 15.93
CA LYS A 267 -14.59 34.58 15.21
C LYS A 267 -13.20 34.51 14.62
N TYR A 268 -13.05 34.99 13.39
CA TYR A 268 -11.84 34.87 12.60
C TYR A 268 -11.36 36.20 12.05
N ILE A 269 -10.05 36.32 11.90
CA ILE A 269 -9.44 37.27 10.97
C ILE A 269 -8.97 36.47 9.76
N GLN A 270 -9.30 36.97 8.57
CA GLN A 270 -8.86 36.41 7.31
C GLN A 270 -8.06 37.46 6.53
N SER A 271 -6.95 37.03 5.96
CA SER A 271 -6.13 37.84 5.04
C SER A 271 -5.91 37.08 3.75
N GLU A 272 -5.95 37.80 2.63
CA GLU A 272 -5.60 37.27 1.31
C GLU A 272 -4.59 38.24 0.69
N TYR A 273 -3.44 37.72 0.26
CA TYR A 273 -2.38 38.50 -0.38
C TYR A 273 -2.16 37.97 -1.80
N LYS A 274 -2.34 38.83 -2.80
CA LYS A 274 -2.15 38.54 -4.22
C LYS A 274 -0.91 39.23 -4.75
N SER A 275 -0.38 38.74 -5.86
CA SER A 275 0.70 39.41 -6.58
C SER A 275 0.34 40.86 -6.97
N THR A 276 -0.94 41.14 -7.24
CA THR A 276 -1.46 42.48 -7.54
C THR A 276 -1.35 43.46 -6.38
N ASP A 277 -1.21 43.00 -5.13
CA ASP A 277 -1.23 43.89 -3.96
C ASP A 277 0.07 44.70 -3.80
N ASN A 278 1.17 44.25 -4.39
CA ASN A 278 2.43 44.98 -4.37
C ASN A 278 2.66 45.86 -5.63
N VAL A 279 1.64 46.00 -6.48
CA VAL A 279 1.71 46.84 -7.69
C VAL A 279 1.34 48.29 -7.36
N THR A 280 2.05 49.25 -7.96
CA THR A 280 1.66 50.67 -7.93
C THR A 280 0.94 51.02 -9.23
N PHE A 281 -0.32 51.43 -9.13
CA PHE A 281 -1.13 51.87 -10.27
C PHE A 281 -1.10 53.38 -10.37
N PHE A 282 -0.89 53.89 -11.59
CA PHE A 282 -0.87 55.32 -11.87
C PHE A 282 -1.78 55.67 -13.03
N TYR A 283 -2.61 56.68 -12.85
CA TYR A 283 -3.44 57.25 -13.91
C TYR A 283 -3.47 58.78 -13.83
N VAL A 284 -3.51 59.43 -14.98
CA VAL A 284 -3.79 60.86 -15.09
C VAL A 284 -4.85 61.07 -16.17
N ASN A 285 -5.82 61.96 -15.93
CA ASN A 285 -6.69 62.37 -17.04
C ASN A 285 -5.87 63.15 -18.08
N SER A 286 -5.86 62.65 -19.31
CA SER A 286 -5.26 63.32 -20.46
C SER A 286 -6.23 63.21 -21.65
N PRO A 287 -6.59 64.32 -22.31
CA PRO A 287 -6.13 65.69 -22.04
C PRO A 287 -6.67 66.26 -20.72
N ALA A 288 -6.17 67.45 -20.33
CA ALA A 288 -6.65 68.15 -19.14
C ALA A 288 -8.17 68.40 -19.21
N ILE A 289 -8.84 68.33 -18.06
CA ILE A 289 -10.24 68.75 -17.95
C ILE A 289 -10.30 70.26 -18.11
N THR A 290 -11.18 70.75 -18.96
CA THR A 290 -11.43 72.19 -19.12
C THR A 290 -12.91 72.47 -18.88
N THR A 291 -13.19 73.57 -18.20
CA THR A 291 -14.56 74.05 -17.97
C THR A 291 -14.57 75.57 -18.12
N ALA A 292 -15.75 76.19 -18.11
CA ALA A 292 -15.84 77.65 -18.05
C ALA A 292 -15.13 78.25 -16.82
N ASN A 293 -14.88 77.45 -15.78
CA ASN A 293 -14.27 77.87 -14.52
C ASN A 293 -12.82 77.42 -14.37
N MET A 294 -12.36 76.46 -15.18
CA MET A 294 -11.03 75.85 -15.11
C MET A 294 -10.34 75.88 -16.47
N SER A 295 -9.21 76.58 -16.58
CA SER A 295 -8.38 76.60 -17.79
C SER A 295 -7.72 75.26 -18.05
N TYR A 296 -7.43 74.52 -16.98
CA TYR A 296 -6.98 73.13 -16.99
C TYR A 296 -7.22 72.52 -15.60
N ALA A 297 -7.50 71.23 -15.57
CA ALA A 297 -7.56 70.44 -14.35
C ALA A 297 -6.98 69.05 -14.61
N TYR A 298 -5.93 68.71 -13.88
CA TYR A 298 -5.33 67.38 -13.84
C TYR A 298 -5.61 66.73 -12.49
N ILE A 299 -5.97 65.45 -12.55
CA ILE A 299 -6.24 64.55 -11.44
C ILE A 299 -5.33 63.33 -11.65
N TYR A 300 -4.32 63.23 -10.81
CA TYR A 300 -3.36 62.12 -10.82
C TYR A 300 -3.75 61.14 -9.72
N TYR A 301 -4.04 59.92 -10.10
CA TYR A 301 -4.34 58.83 -9.20
C TYR A 301 -3.13 57.93 -9.04
N MET A 302 -2.78 57.63 -7.80
CA MET A 302 -1.73 56.68 -7.41
C MET A 302 -2.33 55.70 -6.43
N ARG A 303 -2.24 54.39 -6.68
CA ARG A 303 -2.75 53.34 -5.77
C ARG A 303 -1.68 52.31 -5.50
N ARG A 304 -1.52 51.93 -4.24
CA ARG A 304 -0.73 50.77 -3.81
C ARG A 304 -1.52 50.00 -2.76
N GLY A 305 -1.89 48.76 -3.07
CA GLY A 305 -2.82 48.00 -2.25
C GLY A 305 -4.17 48.72 -2.10
N ASN A 306 -4.60 48.91 -0.86
CA ASN A 306 -5.83 49.62 -0.50
C ASN A 306 -5.64 51.13 -0.25
N ILE A 307 -4.42 51.67 -0.39
CA ILE A 307 -4.15 53.10 -0.21
C ILE A 307 -4.16 53.78 -1.58
N VAL A 308 -4.99 54.81 -1.71
CA VAL A 308 -5.03 55.70 -2.88
C VAL A 308 -4.57 57.08 -2.46
N THR A 309 -3.72 57.69 -3.27
CA THR A 309 -3.38 59.12 -3.22
C THR A 309 -3.83 59.76 -4.51
N VAL A 310 -4.63 60.81 -4.41
CA VAL A 310 -5.07 61.62 -5.55
C VAL A 310 -4.45 63.01 -5.44
N GLN A 311 -3.75 63.43 -6.47
CA GLN A 311 -3.19 64.76 -6.60
C GLN A 311 -3.99 65.58 -7.61
N PHE A 312 -4.20 66.85 -7.28
CA PHE A 312 -4.93 67.81 -8.10
C PHE A 312 -4.00 68.96 -8.52
N VAL A 313 -4.10 69.35 -9.78
CA VAL A 313 -3.48 70.57 -10.33
C VAL A 313 -4.54 71.30 -11.12
N LEU A 314 -5.01 72.44 -10.61
CA LEU A 314 -6.17 73.17 -11.12
C LEU A 314 -5.80 74.60 -11.48
N GLY A 315 -5.95 74.99 -12.74
CA GLY A 315 -5.86 76.37 -13.20
C GLY A 315 -7.23 77.03 -13.18
N ILE A 316 -7.44 77.99 -12.26
CA ILE A 316 -8.71 78.69 -12.06
C ILE A 316 -8.84 79.80 -13.11
N SER A 317 -9.96 79.81 -13.83
CA SER A 317 -10.32 80.91 -14.75
C SER A 317 -11.43 81.81 -14.22
N GLN A 318 -12.25 81.32 -13.29
CA GLN A 318 -13.30 82.09 -12.65
C GLN A 318 -13.65 81.51 -11.26
N GLN A 319 -13.85 82.38 -10.27
CA GLN A 319 -14.33 81.98 -8.95
C GLN A 319 -15.80 81.54 -9.03
N LYS A 320 -16.03 80.23 -8.98
CA LYS A 320 -17.37 79.65 -8.86
C LYS A 320 -17.32 78.46 -7.91
N PRO A 321 -18.23 78.38 -6.93
CA PRO A 321 -18.34 77.19 -6.08
C PRO A 321 -18.95 76.01 -6.84
N TRP A 322 -18.74 74.81 -6.31
CA TRP A 322 -19.33 73.54 -6.77
C TRP A 322 -19.01 73.18 -8.24
N VAL A 323 -17.77 73.40 -8.67
CA VAL A 323 -17.32 73.02 -10.03
C VAL A 323 -17.06 71.52 -10.06
N VAL A 324 -17.84 70.78 -10.84
CA VAL A 324 -17.61 69.36 -11.10
C VAL A 324 -16.39 69.21 -12.03
N LEU A 325 -15.42 68.40 -11.63
CA LEU A 325 -14.22 68.12 -12.41
C LEU A 325 -14.39 66.85 -13.24
N ALA A 326 -14.65 65.72 -12.59
CA ALA A 326 -14.82 64.42 -13.23
C ALA A 326 -15.46 63.41 -12.27
N ASP A 327 -16.02 62.33 -12.81
CA ASP A 327 -16.34 61.15 -12.01
C ASP A 327 -15.07 60.57 -11.36
N VAL A 328 -15.20 60.02 -10.16
CA VAL A 328 -14.11 59.29 -9.50
C VAL A 328 -13.82 58.04 -10.33
N ARG A 329 -12.56 57.88 -10.75
CA ARG A 329 -12.14 56.78 -11.62
C ARG A 329 -12.43 55.42 -10.96
N PRO A 330 -13.04 54.45 -11.68
CA PRO A 330 -13.13 53.07 -11.22
C PRO A 330 -11.75 52.49 -10.88
N GLY A 331 -11.68 51.74 -9.79
CA GLY A 331 -10.45 51.25 -9.19
C GLY A 331 -9.77 52.24 -8.25
N TYR A 332 -10.34 53.43 -8.04
CA TYR A 332 -9.83 54.44 -7.11
C TYR A 332 -10.91 55.04 -6.22
N LYS A 333 -12.12 54.48 -6.20
CA LYS A 333 -13.23 55.01 -5.37
C LYS A 333 -12.90 54.88 -3.88
N PRO A 334 -13.09 55.93 -3.06
CA PRO A 334 -12.84 55.83 -1.64
C PRO A 334 -13.84 54.90 -0.97
N TYR A 335 -13.40 54.21 0.09
CA TYR A 335 -14.27 53.38 0.93
C TYR A 335 -15.34 54.21 1.65
N ALA A 336 -15.00 55.45 2.05
CA ALA A 336 -15.91 56.37 2.74
C ALA A 336 -15.98 57.70 1.99
N GLU A 337 -16.81 57.80 0.94
CA GLU A 337 -16.92 58.98 0.08
C GLU A 337 -17.14 60.29 0.84
N SER A 338 -18.05 60.29 1.83
CA SER A 338 -18.38 61.50 2.61
C SER A 338 -17.25 62.00 3.51
N GLY A 339 -16.25 61.16 3.78
CA GLY A 339 -15.08 61.50 4.60
C GLY A 339 -13.88 62.01 3.80
N VAL A 340 -13.94 62.01 2.46
CA VAL A 340 -12.81 62.36 1.61
C VAL A 340 -12.93 63.77 1.05
N GLY A 341 -11.97 64.62 1.46
CA GLY A 341 -11.78 65.95 0.92
C GLY A 341 -10.49 66.57 1.45
N CYS A 342 -10.05 67.65 0.82
CA CYS A 342 -8.88 68.39 1.23
C CYS A 342 -8.98 69.88 0.86
N TYR A 343 -8.14 70.69 1.49
CA TYR A 343 -7.84 72.03 1.02
C TYR A 343 -6.47 72.00 0.38
N ILE A 344 -6.40 72.41 -0.88
CA ILE A 344 -5.16 72.51 -1.64
C ILE A 344 -4.80 73.98 -1.84
N SER A 345 -3.53 74.33 -1.68
CA SER A 345 -3.09 75.72 -1.67
C SER A 345 -3.07 76.32 -3.08
N ASN A 346 -3.47 77.59 -3.19
CA ASN A 346 -3.20 78.39 -4.38
C ASN A 346 -1.72 78.81 -4.36
N THR A 347 -0.99 78.53 -5.43
CA THR A 347 0.46 78.77 -5.55
C THR A 347 0.79 80.17 -6.06
N ASN A 348 -0.20 80.90 -6.59
CA ASN A 348 -0.02 82.26 -7.09
C ASN A 348 -0.43 83.32 -6.06
N TYR A 349 -1.37 83.02 -5.16
CA TYR A 349 -1.95 83.99 -4.23
C TYR A 349 -2.00 83.48 -2.80
N VAL A 350 -1.34 84.21 -1.89
CA VAL A 350 -1.28 83.88 -0.46
C VAL A 350 -2.68 83.93 0.16
N GLY A 351 -3.00 82.92 0.98
CA GLY A 351 -4.29 82.81 1.67
C GLY A 351 -5.43 82.30 0.81
N GLN A 352 -5.20 82.07 -0.49
CA GLN A 352 -6.18 81.43 -1.37
C GLN A 352 -5.95 79.91 -1.46
N ALA A 353 -7.02 79.18 -1.71
CA ALA A 353 -7.02 77.72 -1.76
C ALA A 353 -8.14 77.22 -2.67
N CYS A 354 -8.13 75.94 -2.98
CA CYS A 354 -9.26 75.23 -3.53
C CYS A 354 -9.67 74.15 -2.54
N GLN A 355 -10.95 74.13 -2.16
CA GLN A 355 -11.52 72.98 -1.49
C GLN A 355 -11.79 71.90 -2.54
N ILE A 356 -11.46 70.65 -2.23
CA ILE A 356 -11.74 69.46 -3.03
C ILE A 356 -12.50 68.46 -2.17
N TYR A 357 -13.55 67.86 -2.71
CA TYR A 357 -14.31 66.81 -2.04
C TYR A 357 -15.06 65.97 -3.07
N ILE A 358 -15.64 64.86 -2.62
CA ILE A 358 -16.46 63.99 -3.47
C ILE A 358 -17.95 64.26 -3.22
N SER A 359 -18.71 64.40 -4.30
CA SER A 359 -20.17 64.49 -4.27
C SER A 359 -20.76 63.64 -5.36
N LYS A 360 -21.67 62.73 -5.01
CA LYS A 360 -22.36 61.82 -5.95
C LYS A 360 -21.38 61.05 -6.85
N GLY A 361 -20.27 60.56 -6.28
CA GLY A 361 -19.22 59.86 -7.02
C GLY A 361 -18.37 60.74 -7.94
N GLN A 362 -18.40 62.07 -7.80
CA GLN A 362 -17.64 63.02 -8.63
C GLN A 362 -16.70 63.87 -7.79
N TRP A 363 -15.51 64.18 -8.33
CA TRP A 363 -14.64 65.20 -7.78
C TRP A 363 -15.23 66.59 -8.04
N VAL A 364 -15.40 67.34 -6.95
CA VAL A 364 -15.93 68.72 -6.98
C VAL A 364 -14.94 69.66 -6.33
N THR A 365 -14.76 70.84 -6.90
CA THR A 365 -13.90 71.90 -6.36
C THR A 365 -14.65 73.20 -6.06
N MET A 366 -14.17 73.91 -5.04
CA MET A 366 -14.57 75.29 -4.74
C MET A 366 -13.32 76.16 -4.56
N PRO A 367 -12.92 76.94 -5.60
CA PRO A 367 -11.86 77.92 -5.48
C PRO A 367 -12.27 79.08 -4.57
N THR A 368 -11.37 79.53 -3.68
CA THR A 368 -11.61 80.70 -2.83
C THR A 368 -11.21 82.03 -3.48
N GLY A 369 -10.54 81.98 -4.64
CA GLY A 369 -10.14 83.15 -5.43
C GLY A 369 -10.50 83.03 -6.92
N PRO A 370 -10.42 84.14 -7.68
CA PRO A 370 -10.88 84.18 -9.07
C PRO A 370 -9.91 83.65 -10.12
N THR A 371 -8.63 83.51 -9.79
CA THR A 371 -7.57 83.10 -10.73
C THR A 371 -6.43 82.38 -10.00
N GLY A 372 -5.44 81.92 -10.76
CA GLY A 372 -4.25 81.25 -10.25
C GLY A 372 -4.38 79.73 -10.28
N GLU A 373 -3.42 79.06 -9.68
CA GLU A 373 -3.26 77.63 -9.74
C GLU A 373 -3.31 77.03 -8.34
N CYS A 374 -4.13 75.99 -8.15
CA CYS A 374 -4.20 75.21 -6.94
C CYS A 374 -3.48 73.87 -7.10
N ARG A 375 -2.65 73.48 -6.13
CA ARG A 375 -1.97 72.19 -6.10
C ARG A 375 -2.01 71.53 -4.72
N GLY A 376 -2.23 70.22 -4.70
CA GLY A 376 -2.17 69.42 -3.48
C GLY A 376 -2.72 68.01 -3.69
N SER A 377 -2.84 67.24 -2.61
CA SER A 377 -3.28 65.85 -2.68
C SER A 377 -4.16 65.45 -1.48
N VAL A 378 -4.80 64.30 -1.62
CA VAL A 378 -5.54 63.61 -0.55
C VAL A 378 -5.24 62.11 -0.63
N SER A 379 -5.07 61.48 0.53
CA SER A 379 -4.92 60.03 0.63
C SER A 379 -6.09 59.41 1.37
N TYR A 380 -6.55 58.25 0.92
CA TYR A 380 -7.68 57.53 1.51
C TYR A 380 -7.58 56.03 1.24
N LEU A 381 -8.40 55.27 1.95
CA LEU A 381 -8.55 53.84 1.72
C LEU A 381 -9.59 53.57 0.62
N THR A 382 -9.34 52.57 -0.20
CA THR A 382 -10.27 52.02 -1.21
C THR A 382 -10.54 50.55 -0.96
N GLN A 383 -11.75 50.10 -1.30
CA GLN A 383 -12.11 48.68 -1.40
C GLN A 383 -12.48 48.29 -2.85
N ASP A 384 -12.21 49.17 -3.80
CA ASP A 384 -12.53 48.94 -5.21
C ASP A 384 -11.62 47.86 -5.79
N ASP A 385 -12.11 47.14 -6.80
CA ASP A 385 -11.26 46.22 -7.56
C ASP A 385 -10.07 46.97 -8.18
N TYR A 386 -8.97 46.29 -8.49
CA TYR A 386 -7.82 46.96 -9.12
C TYR A 386 -8.21 47.57 -10.48
N PRO A 387 -7.75 48.80 -10.80
CA PRO A 387 -8.11 49.44 -12.06
C PRO A 387 -7.53 48.69 -13.26
N THR A 388 -8.24 48.73 -14.40
CA THR A 388 -7.80 48.14 -15.68
C THR A 388 -7.48 49.24 -16.70
N GLY A 389 -6.42 49.07 -17.48
CA GLY A 389 -6.05 50.01 -18.55
C GLY A 389 -5.27 51.23 -18.09
N ASP A 390 -4.82 51.26 -16.84
CA ASP A 390 -3.86 52.24 -16.34
C ASP A 390 -2.45 51.87 -16.81
N SER A 391 -1.58 52.86 -16.94
CA SER A 391 -0.16 52.61 -17.14
C SER A 391 0.38 51.92 -15.90
N TYR A 392 0.51 50.59 -15.96
CA TYR A 392 1.49 49.86 -15.18
C TYR A 392 2.84 50.53 -15.48
N PHE A 393 3.64 50.86 -14.47
CA PHE A 393 5.02 51.27 -14.73
C PHE A 393 5.66 50.17 -15.58
N SER A 394 5.82 50.44 -16.88
CA SER A 394 6.47 49.55 -17.84
C SER A 394 7.92 49.35 -17.45
#